data_AF-A0A251SE85-F1
#
_entry.id   AF-A0A251SE85-F1
#
_cell.length_a   1.000
_cell.length_b   1.000
_cell.length_c   1.000
_cell.angle_alpha   90.00
_cell.angle_beta   90.00
_cell.angle_gamma   90.00
#
_symmetry.space_group_name_H-M   'P 1'
#
loop_
_entity.id
_entity.type
_entity.pdbx_description
1 polymer ?
#
loop_
_entity_poly.entity_id
_entity_poly.type
_entity_poly.pdbx_seq_one_letter_code
_entity_poly.pdbx_strand_id
1 'polypeptide(L)'
;MDLKFEGVHGLKMAGNRAPFTCLKMAGRVEKTAIGIDLGTTYSCVAAWFDKHNRVEIIPNQQGNKITPSCVAWDGMQMLVGEAAKNQITRNPKNTVFDVKRLMGARFSDGVVQQDIETRPFEVIEGSGDKPIIVFEHESNEKKFSPEEISSMILRNLKEAAEAFLGTTVTDAVITVPAYFNDKQRQATMDAGVLAGLNVLRLINEPTSAAIAYGLDKKVEANCPGEKNVFIFDLGGGTFDVSLLKINKAGTITVKAVGGDTHLGGENFDKLMVNHCVEIFLKKEKKDVSENARAKMRLKVACEKAKRDLSSTIQTPIEIDCLYEGIDFSTKFSRAKFEEINAGFFNMCIKHVATCLRDGNMQKCDIDDVVIVGGSTRIPKVQQMLTEFFDGKPTCKSINADEAVACGEGFCAIRCDPSFSWHQG
;
A
#
# COMPACT_ATOMS: atom_id res chain seq x y z
N MET A 1 -77.62 -23.59 -25.55
CA MET A 1 -78.38 -24.59 -24.79
C MET A 1 -77.61 -24.89 -23.51
N ASP A 2 -78.04 -24.22 -22.45
CA ASP A 2 -78.43 -24.82 -21.16
C ASP A 2 -77.54 -25.83 -20.40
N LEU A 3 -77.33 -25.44 -19.14
CA LEU A 3 -77.40 -26.22 -17.87
C LEU A 3 -76.15 -27.03 -17.44
N LYS A 4 -75.45 -26.67 -16.32
CA LYS A 4 -75.69 -26.99 -14.87
C LYS A 4 -75.38 -28.49 -14.53
N PHE A 5 -74.79 -28.97 -13.43
CA PHE A 5 -74.20 -28.49 -12.14
C PHE A 5 -73.50 -29.72 -11.46
N GLU A 6 -72.69 -29.48 -10.40
CA GLU A 6 -72.31 -30.37 -9.26
C GLU A 6 -71.37 -31.58 -9.55
N GLY A 7 -70.20 -31.76 -8.91
CA GLY A 7 -69.90 -31.92 -7.46
C GLY A 7 -70.07 -33.41 -7.09
N VAL A 8 -69.20 -34.19 -6.41
CA VAL A 8 -68.08 -33.97 -5.48
C VAL A 8 -67.32 -35.33 -5.33
N HIS A 9 -66.00 -35.24 -5.09
CA HIS A 9 -65.04 -36.18 -4.45
C HIS A 9 -64.87 -37.66 -4.86
N GLY A 10 -63.67 -37.94 -5.37
CA GLY A 10 -62.96 -39.21 -5.21
C GLY A 10 -61.45 -38.96 -5.13
N LEU A 11 -60.85 -39.31 -4.00
CA LEU A 11 -59.41 -39.28 -3.71
C LEU A 11 -58.62 -40.21 -4.67
N LYS A 12 -57.48 -39.75 -5.23
CA LYS A 12 -56.16 -40.43 -5.19
C LYS A 12 -55.09 -39.74 -6.04
N MET A 13 -53.97 -39.43 -5.37
CA MET A 13 -52.55 -39.50 -5.77
C MET A 13 -52.15 -39.34 -7.26
N ALA A 14 -51.33 -38.32 -7.56
CA ALA A 14 -49.98 -38.41 -8.16
C ALA A 14 -49.60 -37.08 -8.85
N GLY A 15 -48.35 -36.65 -8.69
CA GLY A 15 -47.92 -35.27 -8.93
C GLY A 15 -47.60 -34.86 -10.37
N ASN A 16 -47.40 -33.55 -10.56
CA ASN A 16 -46.28 -33.01 -11.34
C ASN A 16 -46.20 -31.47 -11.24
N ARG A 17 -44.97 -31.01 -10.95
CA ARG A 17 -44.29 -29.78 -11.42
C ARG A 17 -45.09 -28.48 -11.59
N ALA A 18 -44.77 -27.53 -10.71
CA ALA A 18 -45.06 -26.11 -10.85
C ALA A 18 -44.26 -25.46 -12.00
N PRO A 19 -44.78 -24.36 -12.58
CA PRO A 19 -43.95 -23.28 -13.08
C PRO A 19 -44.14 -22.06 -12.17
N PHE A 20 -43.18 -21.80 -11.28
CA PHE A 20 -43.02 -20.46 -10.71
C PHE A 20 -42.37 -19.58 -11.78
N THR A 21 -43.16 -18.69 -12.35
CA THR A 21 -42.71 -17.56 -13.16
C THR A 21 -41.87 -16.62 -12.28
N CYS A 22 -40.56 -16.74 -12.37
CA CYS A 22 -39.62 -15.76 -11.81
C CYS A 22 -39.69 -14.49 -12.67
N LEU A 23 -40.43 -13.50 -12.18
CA LEU A 23 -40.37 -12.13 -12.66
C LEU A 23 -38.93 -11.63 -12.39
N LYS A 24 -38.07 -11.63 -13.42
CA LYS A 24 -36.80 -10.91 -13.38
C LYS A 24 -37.11 -9.41 -13.28
N MET A 25 -37.26 -8.92 -12.06
CA MET A 25 -36.91 -7.53 -11.76
C MET A 25 -35.42 -7.43 -12.04
N ALA A 26 -35.04 -6.74 -13.12
CA ALA A 26 -33.66 -6.35 -13.35
C ALA A 26 -33.28 -5.38 -12.21
N GLY A 27 -32.82 -5.94 -11.09
CA GLY A 27 -32.18 -5.18 -10.03
C GLY A 27 -31.01 -4.42 -10.66
N ARG A 28 -30.95 -3.11 -10.44
CA ARG A 28 -29.70 -2.37 -10.65
C ARG A 28 -28.61 -3.17 -9.92
N VAL A 29 -27.54 -3.51 -10.63
CA VAL A 29 -26.31 -3.92 -9.96
C VAL A 29 -25.92 -2.73 -9.11
N GLU A 30 -26.08 -2.82 -7.79
CA GLU A 30 -25.48 -1.87 -6.85
C GLU A 30 -23.98 -1.88 -7.14
N LYS A 31 -23.47 -0.76 -7.64
CA LYS A 31 -22.06 -0.66 -8.01
C LYS A 31 -21.25 -0.61 -6.73
N THR A 32 -20.55 -1.68 -6.40
CA THR A 32 -19.71 -1.68 -5.21
C THR A 32 -18.39 -0.97 -5.51
N ALA A 33 -18.17 0.15 -4.82
CA ALA A 33 -16.92 0.90 -4.89
C ALA A 33 -15.98 0.49 -3.76
N ILE A 34 -14.69 0.33 -4.06
CA ILE A 34 -13.65 -0.01 -3.08
C ILE A 34 -12.60 1.10 -2.95
N GLY A 35 -12.01 1.18 -1.76
CA GLY A 35 -10.81 1.98 -1.52
C GLY A 35 -9.57 1.13 -1.66
N ILE A 36 -8.58 1.58 -2.43
CA ILE A 36 -7.31 0.89 -2.61
C ILE A 36 -6.16 1.81 -2.23
N ASP A 37 -5.37 1.35 -1.27
CA ASP A 37 -4.03 1.86 -1.05
C ASP A 37 -3.02 1.08 -1.90
N LEU A 38 -2.54 1.66 -2.99
CA LEU A 38 -1.51 1.06 -3.85
C LEU A 38 -0.12 1.47 -3.35
N GLY A 39 0.38 0.85 -2.28
CA GLY A 39 1.68 1.21 -1.69
C GLY A 39 2.88 0.62 -2.44
N THR A 40 4.08 1.17 -2.16
CA THR A 40 5.33 0.73 -2.83
C THR A 40 5.69 -0.72 -2.54
N THR A 41 5.58 -1.15 -1.27
CA THR A 41 5.99 -2.50 -0.81
C THR A 41 4.79 -3.38 -0.47
N TYR A 42 3.70 -2.80 0.02
CA TYR A 42 2.43 -3.47 0.31
C TYR A 42 1.29 -2.60 -0.17
N SER A 43 0.21 -3.23 -0.59
CA SER A 43 -1.06 -2.61 -0.92
C SER A 43 -2.16 -3.14 -0.01
N CYS A 44 -3.21 -2.34 0.17
CA CYS A 44 -4.34 -2.64 1.04
C CYS A 44 -5.64 -2.28 0.32
N VAL A 45 -6.71 -3.03 0.57
CA VAL A 45 -8.03 -2.77 0.03
C VAL A 45 -9.05 -2.70 1.16
N ALA A 46 -9.98 -1.76 1.06
CA ALA A 46 -11.07 -1.59 2.01
C ALA A 46 -12.39 -1.37 1.29
N ALA A 47 -13.48 -1.72 1.96
CA ALA A 47 -14.82 -1.41 1.49
C ALA A 47 -15.67 -0.89 2.65
N TRP A 48 -16.70 -0.12 2.31
CA TRP A 48 -17.72 0.29 3.26
C TRP A 48 -18.75 -0.83 3.46
N PHE A 49 -19.06 -1.13 4.73
CA PHE A 49 -20.04 -2.15 5.09
C PHE A 49 -21.26 -1.50 5.72
N ASP A 50 -22.34 -1.36 4.93
CA ASP A 50 -23.59 -0.71 5.36
C ASP A 50 -24.20 -1.34 6.62
N LYS A 51 -24.14 -2.67 6.73
CA LYS A 51 -24.67 -3.41 7.90
C LYS A 51 -24.01 -3.00 9.22
N HIS A 52 -22.78 -2.49 9.16
CA HIS A 52 -21.99 -2.11 10.32
C HIS A 52 -21.70 -0.60 10.38
N ASN A 53 -22.14 0.16 9.36
CA ASN A 53 -21.89 1.59 9.22
C ASN A 53 -20.41 1.95 9.43
N ARG A 54 -19.50 1.13 8.87
CA ARG A 54 -18.04 1.29 9.03
C ARG A 54 -17.29 0.82 7.79
N VAL A 55 -16.05 1.28 7.66
CA VAL A 55 -15.10 0.73 6.69
C VAL A 55 -14.47 -0.54 7.28
N GLU A 56 -14.32 -1.57 6.46
CA GLU A 56 -13.55 -2.77 6.82
C GLU A 56 -12.43 -3.01 5.81
N ILE A 57 -11.28 -3.42 6.34
CA ILE A 57 -10.15 -3.89 5.53
C ILE A 57 -10.43 -5.30 5.04
N ILE A 58 -10.25 -5.52 3.75
CA ILE A 58 -10.51 -6.81 3.11
C ILE A 58 -9.22 -7.64 3.15
N PRO A 59 -9.25 -8.84 3.78
CA PRO A 59 -8.13 -9.75 3.73
C PRO A 59 -7.97 -10.35 2.32
N ASN A 60 -6.73 -10.61 1.93
CA ASN A 60 -6.43 -11.36 0.72
C ASN A 60 -6.75 -12.86 0.87
N GLN A 61 -6.52 -13.65 -0.18
CA GLN A 61 -6.81 -15.08 -0.22
C GLN A 61 -6.08 -15.91 0.86
N GLN A 62 -5.05 -15.35 1.51
CA GLN A 62 -4.26 -15.99 2.56
C GLN A 62 -4.63 -15.48 3.96
N GLY A 63 -5.63 -14.59 4.07
CA GLY A 63 -6.08 -14.00 5.33
C GLY A 63 -5.29 -12.77 5.76
N ASN A 64 -4.30 -12.32 4.97
CA ASN A 64 -3.51 -11.13 5.30
C ASN A 64 -4.26 -9.86 4.88
N LYS A 65 -4.29 -8.86 5.75
CA LYS A 65 -4.94 -7.56 5.48
C LYS A 65 -4.19 -6.67 4.50
N ILE A 66 -2.91 -6.93 4.30
CA ILE A 66 -2.07 -6.23 3.34
C ILE A 66 -1.45 -7.28 2.40
N THR A 67 -1.30 -6.91 1.13
CA THR A 67 -0.75 -7.77 0.08
C THR A 67 0.56 -7.17 -0.41
N PRO A 68 1.66 -7.94 -0.49
CA PRO A 68 2.90 -7.43 -1.07
C PRO A 68 2.70 -6.86 -2.47
N SER A 69 3.29 -5.71 -2.77
CA SER A 69 3.27 -5.09 -4.11
C SER A 69 4.34 -5.75 -4.99
N CYS A 70 4.23 -7.08 -5.16
CA CYS A 70 5.17 -7.91 -5.88
C CYS A 70 4.49 -8.65 -7.04
N VAL A 71 5.18 -8.78 -8.16
CA VAL A 71 4.76 -9.55 -9.33
C VAL A 71 5.92 -10.40 -9.80
N ALA A 72 5.70 -11.66 -10.13
CA ALA A 72 6.77 -12.53 -10.61
C ALA A 72 6.33 -13.42 -11.77
N TRP A 73 7.24 -13.71 -12.69
CA TRP A 73 7.02 -14.66 -13.78
C TRP A 73 7.72 -15.98 -13.46
N ASP A 74 6.97 -17.07 -13.39
CA ASP A 74 7.49 -18.42 -13.07
C ASP A 74 7.80 -19.28 -14.32
N GLY A 75 7.64 -18.71 -15.53
CA GLY A 75 7.76 -19.43 -16.80
C GLY A 75 6.44 -19.88 -17.38
N MET A 76 5.37 -19.97 -16.58
CA MET A 76 4.04 -20.40 -17.00
C MET A 76 2.98 -19.32 -16.78
N GLN A 77 3.01 -18.63 -15.64
CA GLN A 77 2.03 -17.64 -15.23
C GLN A 77 2.65 -16.47 -14.46
N MET A 78 1.89 -15.37 -14.39
CA MET A 78 2.23 -14.23 -13.53
C MET A 78 1.70 -14.51 -12.12
N LEU A 79 2.61 -14.60 -11.15
CA LEU A 79 2.29 -14.63 -9.72
C LEU A 79 2.21 -13.20 -9.19
N VAL A 80 1.30 -12.94 -8.26
CA VAL A 80 1.10 -11.62 -7.64
C VAL A 80 1.04 -11.77 -6.13
N GLY A 81 1.46 -10.73 -5.40
CA GLY A 81 1.33 -10.67 -3.95
C GLY A 81 2.30 -11.61 -3.25
N GLU A 82 1.77 -12.33 -2.26
CA GLU A 82 2.55 -13.28 -1.45
C GLU A 82 3.14 -14.41 -2.29
N ALA A 83 2.44 -14.88 -3.32
CA ALA A 83 2.96 -15.93 -4.21
C ALA A 83 4.25 -15.47 -4.93
N ALA A 84 4.27 -14.23 -5.41
CA ALA A 84 5.46 -13.61 -5.98
C ALA A 84 6.55 -13.40 -4.92
N LYS A 85 6.19 -12.84 -3.75
CA LYS A 85 7.14 -12.57 -2.66
C LYS A 85 7.82 -13.83 -2.14
N ASN A 86 7.10 -14.95 -2.02
CA ASN A 86 7.63 -16.20 -1.49
C ASN A 86 8.76 -16.81 -2.34
N GLN A 87 8.76 -16.56 -3.65
CA GLN A 87 9.80 -17.06 -4.54
C GLN A 87 10.94 -16.07 -4.83
N ILE A 88 10.89 -14.85 -4.27
CA ILE A 88 11.79 -13.75 -4.64
C ILE A 88 13.27 -14.11 -4.50
N THR A 89 13.63 -14.97 -3.53
CA THR A 89 15.02 -15.40 -3.32
C THR A 89 15.48 -16.48 -4.30
N ARG A 90 14.54 -17.25 -4.87
CA ARG A 90 14.82 -18.30 -5.87
C ARG A 90 14.80 -17.74 -7.29
N ASN A 91 13.94 -16.75 -7.53
CA ASN A 91 13.71 -16.14 -8.83
C ASN A 91 13.83 -14.60 -8.79
N PRO A 92 14.97 -14.04 -8.32
CA PRO A 92 15.09 -12.60 -8.09
C PRO A 92 15.04 -11.78 -9.38
N LYS A 93 15.59 -12.30 -10.49
CA LYS A 93 15.59 -11.60 -11.79
C LYS A 93 14.21 -11.46 -12.42
N ASN A 94 13.30 -12.38 -12.10
CA ASN A 94 11.92 -12.36 -12.61
C ASN A 94 10.89 -12.10 -11.50
N THR A 95 11.30 -11.41 -10.43
CA THR A 95 10.38 -10.94 -9.39
C THR A 95 10.53 -9.43 -9.23
N VAL A 96 9.49 -8.71 -9.60
CA VAL A 96 9.41 -7.26 -9.59
C VAL A 96 8.75 -6.80 -8.30
N PHE A 97 9.35 -5.79 -7.68
CA PHE A 97 8.88 -5.10 -6.48
C PHE A 97 9.25 -3.61 -6.63
N ASP A 98 8.72 -2.76 -5.74
CA ASP A 98 8.93 -1.30 -5.77
C ASP A 98 8.62 -0.65 -7.12
N VAL A 99 7.67 -1.22 -7.88
CA VAL A 99 7.29 -0.74 -9.20
C VAL A 99 6.70 0.67 -9.15
N LYS A 100 6.09 1.05 -8.02
CA LYS A 100 5.55 2.39 -7.77
C LYS A 100 6.60 3.49 -7.95
N ARG A 101 7.89 3.21 -7.71
CA ARG A 101 8.99 4.17 -7.93
C ARG A 101 9.30 4.41 -9.42
N LEU A 102 8.85 3.53 -10.31
CA LEU A 102 9.02 3.65 -11.77
C LEU A 102 7.78 4.25 -12.46
N MET A 103 6.64 4.34 -11.77
CA MET A 103 5.38 4.84 -12.31
C MET A 103 5.51 6.29 -12.77
N GLY A 104 5.24 6.57 -14.06
CA GLY A 104 5.27 7.91 -14.65
C GLY A 104 6.66 8.59 -14.67
N ALA A 105 7.72 7.86 -14.30
CA ALA A 105 9.09 8.35 -14.34
C ALA A 105 9.71 8.14 -15.73
N ARG A 106 10.83 8.81 -16.00
CA ARG A 106 11.63 8.54 -17.20
C ARG A 106 12.75 7.56 -16.90
N PHE A 107 13.11 6.74 -17.87
CA PHE A 107 14.25 5.84 -17.77
C PHE A 107 15.52 6.64 -17.49
N SER A 108 15.73 7.75 -18.18
CA SER A 108 16.90 8.63 -18.01
C SER A 108 16.97 9.40 -16.69
N ASP A 109 15.93 9.39 -15.84
CA ASP A 109 15.96 10.13 -14.57
C ASP A 109 17.03 9.53 -13.64
N GLY A 110 17.91 10.37 -13.07
CA GLY A 110 19.05 9.90 -12.29
C GLY A 110 18.68 9.05 -11.07
N VAL A 111 17.53 9.33 -10.43
CA VAL A 111 17.01 8.52 -9.33
C VAL A 111 16.51 7.14 -9.79
N VAL A 112 15.93 7.06 -11.00
CA VAL A 112 15.51 5.80 -11.61
C VAL A 112 16.73 4.95 -11.95
N GLN A 113 17.78 5.54 -12.50
CA GLN A 113 19.04 4.84 -12.76
C GLN A 113 19.67 4.27 -11.48
N GLN A 114 19.72 5.04 -10.39
CA GLN A 114 20.19 4.56 -9.08
C GLN A 114 19.35 3.40 -8.52
N ASP A 115 18.04 3.44 -8.76
CA ASP A 115 17.13 2.35 -8.39
C ASP A 115 17.43 1.10 -9.22
N ILE A 116 17.57 1.24 -10.55
CA ILE A 116 17.86 0.15 -11.50
C ILE A 116 19.17 -0.57 -11.13
N GLU A 117 20.24 0.17 -10.82
CA GLU A 117 21.55 -0.39 -10.42
C GLU A 117 21.47 -1.36 -9.24
N THR A 118 20.44 -1.24 -8.39
CA THR A 118 20.32 -2.03 -7.17
C THR A 118 19.22 -3.10 -7.21
N ARG A 119 18.46 -3.15 -8.31
CA ARG A 119 17.39 -4.12 -8.51
C ARG A 119 17.92 -5.37 -9.22
N PRO A 120 17.43 -6.57 -8.86
CA PRO A 120 17.86 -7.81 -9.51
C PRO A 120 17.21 -8.04 -10.88
N PHE A 121 16.08 -7.39 -11.16
CA PHE A 121 15.35 -7.51 -12.43
C PHE A 121 15.75 -6.42 -13.41
N GLU A 122 15.65 -6.74 -14.70
CA GLU A 122 16.07 -5.86 -15.76
C GLU A 122 15.02 -4.78 -16.07
N VAL A 123 15.50 -3.56 -16.29
CA VAL A 123 14.73 -2.42 -16.77
C VAL A 123 15.47 -1.82 -17.95
N ILE A 124 14.79 -1.67 -19.08
CA ILE A 124 15.35 -1.10 -20.32
C ILE A 124 14.62 0.18 -20.71
N GLU A 125 15.25 0.97 -21.58
CA GLU A 125 14.61 2.13 -22.21
C GLU A 125 13.56 1.68 -23.23
N GLY A 126 12.32 2.11 -23.03
CA GLY A 126 11.22 1.95 -23.98
C GLY A 126 10.96 3.20 -24.80
N SER A 127 9.88 3.17 -25.58
CA SER A 127 9.45 4.33 -26.37
C SER A 127 9.19 5.54 -25.48
N GLY A 128 9.70 6.71 -25.89
CA GLY A 128 9.49 7.97 -25.19
C GLY A 128 10.19 8.05 -23.83
N ASP A 129 11.35 7.40 -23.68
CA ASP A 129 12.15 7.40 -22.43
C ASP A 129 11.38 6.79 -21.25
N LYS A 130 10.50 5.81 -21.53
CA LYS A 130 9.72 5.11 -20.52
C LYS A 130 10.51 3.90 -20.00
N PRO A 131 10.62 3.68 -18.67
CA PRO A 131 11.22 2.45 -18.16
C PRO A 131 10.33 1.25 -18.49
N ILE A 132 10.93 0.18 -19.02
CA ILE A 132 10.23 -1.08 -19.35
C ILE A 132 10.87 -2.22 -18.57
N ILE A 133 10.07 -2.94 -17.81
CA ILE A 133 10.50 -4.10 -17.04
C ILE A 133 10.52 -5.33 -17.94
N VAL A 134 11.62 -6.09 -17.86
CA VAL A 134 11.83 -7.30 -18.66
C VAL A 134 11.79 -8.53 -17.75
N PHE A 135 10.95 -9.50 -18.09
CA PHE A 135 11.03 -10.86 -17.58
C PHE A 135 11.66 -11.76 -18.63
N GLU A 136 12.64 -12.54 -18.23
CA GLU A 136 13.34 -13.50 -19.08
C GLU A 136 13.20 -14.91 -18.48
N HIS A 137 12.58 -15.81 -19.24
CA HIS A 137 12.53 -17.22 -18.90
C HIS A 137 12.87 -18.06 -20.13
N GLU A 138 13.99 -18.76 -20.08
CA GLU A 138 14.55 -19.50 -21.21
C GLU A 138 14.75 -18.59 -22.44
N SER A 139 14.12 -18.89 -23.58
CA SER A 139 14.20 -18.07 -24.80
C SER A 139 12.99 -17.14 -24.98
N ASN A 140 12.14 -16.98 -23.96
CA ASN A 140 10.96 -16.12 -24.01
C ASN A 140 11.17 -14.87 -23.16
N GLU A 141 11.07 -13.72 -23.81
CA GLU A 141 11.12 -12.40 -23.21
C GLU A 141 9.70 -11.82 -23.10
N LYS A 142 9.36 -11.27 -21.93
CA LYS A 142 8.13 -10.49 -21.75
C LYS A 142 8.48 -9.10 -21.25
N LYS A 143 7.88 -8.09 -21.88
CA LYS A 143 8.08 -6.68 -21.57
C LYS A 143 6.80 -6.09 -21.02
N PHE A 144 6.91 -5.40 -19.90
CA PHE A 144 5.79 -4.71 -19.28
C PHE A 144 6.21 -3.31 -18.86
N SER A 145 5.29 -2.38 -19.03
CA SER A 145 5.37 -1.07 -18.40
C SER A 145 5.08 -1.15 -16.89
N PRO A 146 5.55 -0.17 -16.08
CA PRO A 146 5.22 -0.08 -14.67
C PRO A 146 3.71 -0.10 -14.38
N GLU A 147 2.91 0.49 -15.27
CA GLU A 147 1.45 0.56 -15.19
C GLU A 147 0.83 -0.82 -15.39
N GLU A 148 1.34 -1.61 -16.33
CA GLU A 148 0.89 -3.00 -16.53
C GLU A 148 1.20 -3.87 -15.32
N ILE A 149 2.40 -3.76 -14.72
CA ILE A 149 2.74 -4.48 -13.49
C ILE A 149 1.82 -4.03 -12.33
N SER A 150 1.63 -2.73 -12.17
CA SER A 150 0.73 -2.18 -11.13
C SER A 150 -0.72 -2.62 -11.34
N SER A 151 -1.17 -2.77 -12.60
CA SER A 151 -2.51 -3.27 -12.92
C SER A 151 -2.72 -4.72 -12.47
N MET A 152 -1.67 -5.55 -12.48
CA MET A 152 -1.74 -6.93 -11.98
C MET A 152 -1.95 -6.95 -10.45
N ILE A 153 -1.28 -6.04 -9.73
CA ILE A 153 -1.46 -5.86 -8.28
C ILE A 153 -2.90 -5.38 -7.99
N LEU A 154 -3.36 -4.36 -8.71
CA LEU A 154 -4.73 -3.83 -8.56
C LEU A 154 -5.80 -4.89 -8.87
N ARG A 155 -5.59 -5.71 -9.92
CA ARG A 155 -6.49 -6.81 -10.25
C ARG A 155 -6.55 -7.86 -9.14
N ASN A 156 -5.40 -8.20 -8.54
CA ASN A 156 -5.38 -9.14 -7.42
C ASN A 156 -6.12 -8.61 -6.18
N LEU A 157 -6.02 -7.31 -5.88
CA LEU A 157 -6.79 -6.67 -4.80
C LEU A 157 -8.29 -6.62 -5.11
N LYS A 158 -8.64 -6.31 -6.37
CA LYS A 158 -10.03 -6.38 -6.85
C LYS A 158 -10.60 -7.79 -6.68
N GLU A 159 -9.90 -8.82 -7.13
CA GLU A 159 -10.33 -10.22 -7.01
C GLU A 159 -10.52 -10.64 -5.54
N ALA A 160 -9.65 -10.18 -4.64
CA ALA A 160 -9.83 -10.39 -3.20
C ALA A 160 -11.09 -9.70 -2.67
N ALA A 161 -11.36 -8.46 -3.10
CA ALA A 161 -12.57 -7.74 -2.75
C ALA A 161 -13.84 -8.41 -3.29
N GLU A 162 -13.84 -8.85 -4.55
CA GLU A 162 -14.96 -9.56 -5.17
C GLU A 162 -15.26 -10.88 -4.44
N ALA A 163 -14.22 -11.64 -4.08
CA ALA A 163 -14.36 -12.87 -3.32
C ALA A 163 -14.94 -12.63 -1.92
N PHE A 164 -14.52 -11.55 -1.25
CA PHE A 164 -15.00 -11.19 0.08
C PHE A 164 -16.44 -10.66 0.07
N LEU A 165 -16.77 -9.80 -0.90
CA LEU A 165 -18.06 -9.12 -1.00
C LEU A 165 -19.13 -9.98 -1.68
N GLY A 166 -18.73 -10.98 -2.46
CA GLY A 166 -19.64 -11.85 -3.21
C GLY A 166 -20.30 -11.18 -4.41
N THR A 167 -19.72 -10.08 -4.90
CA THR A 167 -20.22 -9.28 -6.03
C THR A 167 -19.06 -8.74 -6.87
N THR A 168 -19.34 -8.35 -8.11
CA THR A 168 -18.36 -7.73 -9.00
C THR A 168 -18.05 -6.31 -8.55
N VAL A 169 -16.77 -5.97 -8.52
CA VAL A 169 -16.28 -4.64 -8.17
C VAL A 169 -15.88 -3.91 -9.44
N THR A 170 -16.52 -2.79 -9.74
CA THR A 170 -16.25 -2.01 -10.96
C THR A 170 -15.60 -0.68 -10.69
N ASP A 171 -15.82 -0.10 -9.50
CA ASP A 171 -15.42 1.27 -9.19
C ASP A 171 -14.37 1.28 -8.07
N ALA A 172 -13.39 2.17 -8.16
CA ALA A 172 -12.36 2.30 -7.12
C ALA A 172 -11.93 3.74 -6.88
N VAL A 173 -11.56 4.03 -5.65
CA VAL A 173 -10.74 5.19 -5.27
C VAL A 173 -9.34 4.69 -4.94
N ILE A 174 -8.32 5.27 -5.58
CA ILE A 174 -6.93 4.80 -5.46
C ILE A 174 -6.06 5.89 -4.85
N THR A 175 -5.13 5.52 -3.98
CA THR A 175 -4.16 6.46 -3.41
C THR A 175 -2.98 6.78 -4.29
N VAL A 176 -2.46 7.98 -4.10
CA VAL A 176 -1.15 8.39 -4.58
C VAL A 176 -0.44 9.25 -3.53
N PRO A 177 0.90 9.28 -3.50
CA PRO A 177 1.65 10.22 -2.68
C PRO A 177 1.23 11.66 -2.99
N ALA A 178 1.26 12.54 -1.99
CA ALA A 178 0.86 13.92 -2.19
C ALA A 178 1.75 14.61 -3.23
N TYR A 179 3.03 14.22 -3.25
CA TYR A 179 4.06 14.78 -4.12
C TYR A 179 4.13 14.15 -5.52
N PHE A 180 3.21 13.24 -5.87
CA PHE A 180 3.12 12.72 -7.24
C PHE A 180 2.75 13.82 -8.24
N ASN A 181 3.54 13.92 -9.30
CA ASN A 181 3.26 14.80 -10.43
C ASN A 181 2.17 14.23 -11.37
N ASP A 182 1.74 15.03 -12.33
CA ASP A 182 0.64 14.67 -13.25
C ASP A 182 0.90 13.36 -14.03
N LYS A 183 2.15 13.09 -14.44
CA LYS A 183 2.49 11.85 -15.14
C LYS A 183 2.36 10.62 -14.24
N GLN A 184 2.78 10.72 -12.98
CA GLN A 184 2.68 9.63 -12.02
C GLN A 184 1.22 9.35 -11.62
N ARG A 185 0.42 10.42 -11.49
CA ARG A 185 -1.03 10.32 -11.29
C ARG A 185 -1.71 9.66 -12.48
N GLN A 186 -1.40 10.09 -13.71
CA GLN A 186 -1.96 9.49 -14.91
C GLN A 186 -1.56 8.01 -15.04
N ALA A 187 -0.30 7.67 -14.79
CA ALA A 187 0.17 6.29 -14.80
C ALA A 187 -0.63 5.40 -13.80
N THR A 188 -0.96 5.94 -12.62
CA THR A 188 -1.79 5.24 -11.62
C THR A 188 -3.23 5.05 -12.10
N MET A 189 -3.81 6.06 -12.76
CA MET A 189 -5.14 5.93 -13.40
C MET A 189 -5.13 4.85 -14.48
N ASP A 190 -4.11 4.85 -15.35
CA ASP A 190 -3.96 3.89 -16.45
C ASP A 190 -3.84 2.47 -15.91
N ALA A 191 -3.07 2.26 -14.84
CA ALA A 191 -2.99 0.97 -14.14
C ALA A 191 -4.36 0.51 -13.62
N GLY A 192 -5.18 1.42 -13.06
CA GLY A 192 -6.54 1.12 -12.63
C GLY A 192 -7.45 0.71 -13.78
N VAL A 193 -7.39 1.42 -14.92
CA VAL A 193 -8.15 1.08 -16.14
C VAL A 193 -7.73 -0.30 -16.66
N LEU A 194 -6.43 -0.58 -16.73
CA LEU A 194 -5.89 -1.89 -17.14
C LEU A 194 -6.29 -3.04 -16.18
N ALA A 195 -6.56 -2.73 -14.91
CA ALA A 195 -7.10 -3.67 -13.93
C ALA A 195 -8.62 -3.91 -14.08
N GLY A 196 -9.28 -3.20 -14.99
CA GLY A 196 -10.74 -3.26 -15.15
C GLY A 196 -11.48 -2.54 -14.03
N LEU A 197 -10.90 -1.46 -13.49
CA LEU A 197 -11.51 -0.57 -12.52
C LEU A 197 -11.81 0.78 -13.19
N ASN A 198 -13.01 1.29 -12.96
CA ASN A 198 -13.35 2.69 -13.17
C ASN A 198 -12.83 3.48 -11.96
N VAL A 199 -11.72 4.19 -12.16
CA VAL A 199 -11.09 4.98 -11.10
C VAL A 199 -11.89 6.27 -10.90
N LEU A 200 -12.74 6.28 -9.89
CA LEU A 200 -13.63 7.41 -9.56
C LEU A 200 -12.82 8.65 -9.19
N ARG A 201 -11.73 8.44 -8.46
CA ARG A 201 -10.87 9.52 -7.96
C ARG A 201 -9.51 8.99 -7.52
N LEU A 202 -8.47 9.81 -7.71
CA LEU A 202 -7.22 9.69 -6.97
C LEU A 202 -7.25 10.57 -5.72
N ILE A 203 -6.83 10.01 -4.58
CA ILE A 203 -6.73 10.74 -3.31
C ILE A 203 -5.29 10.70 -2.83
N ASN A 204 -4.84 11.81 -2.24
CA ASN A 204 -3.51 11.85 -1.64
C ASN A 204 -3.50 11.01 -0.36
N GLU A 205 -2.52 10.13 -0.21
CA GLU A 205 -2.29 9.28 0.97
C GLU A 205 -2.47 10.05 2.31
N PRO A 206 -1.80 11.20 2.54
CA PRO A 206 -1.96 11.92 3.81
C PRO A 206 -3.36 12.54 4.00
N THR A 207 -4.07 12.88 2.92
CA THR A 207 -5.47 13.33 3.01
C THR A 207 -6.37 12.18 3.44
N SER A 208 -6.12 10.98 2.92
CA SER A 208 -6.90 9.80 3.28
C SER A 208 -6.67 9.37 4.72
N ALA A 209 -5.41 9.36 5.17
CA ALA A 209 -5.08 9.15 6.57
C ALA A 209 -5.81 10.14 7.50
N ALA A 210 -5.94 11.41 7.08
CA ALA A 210 -6.67 12.41 7.85
C ALA A 210 -8.19 12.18 7.85
N ILE A 211 -8.74 11.60 6.77
CA ILE A 211 -10.14 11.16 6.72
C ILE A 211 -10.33 10.02 7.72
N ALA A 212 -9.46 9.01 7.73
CA ALA A 212 -9.50 7.92 8.70
C ALA A 212 -9.39 8.45 10.15
N TYR A 213 -8.47 9.37 10.41
CA TYR A 213 -8.33 10.05 11.70
C TYR A 213 -9.61 10.80 12.11
N GLY A 214 -10.19 11.57 11.18
CA GLY A 214 -11.41 12.35 11.43
C GLY A 214 -12.65 11.48 11.67
N LEU A 215 -12.72 10.29 11.05
CA LEU A 215 -13.80 9.33 11.28
C LEU A 215 -13.71 8.68 12.67
N ASP A 216 -12.51 8.26 13.07
CA ASP A 216 -12.24 7.70 14.40
C ASP A 216 -12.59 8.71 15.51
N LYS A 217 -12.23 9.97 15.31
CA LYS A 217 -12.47 11.06 16.27
C LYS A 217 -13.89 11.64 16.27
N LYS A 218 -14.71 11.38 15.25
CA LYS A 218 -16.14 11.76 15.28
C LYS A 218 -16.96 10.99 16.32
N VAL A 219 -16.38 9.98 16.96
CA VAL A 219 -16.94 9.32 18.16
C VAL A 219 -16.79 10.18 19.42
N GLU A 220 -15.89 11.18 19.43
CA GLU A 220 -15.80 12.18 20.51
C GLU A 220 -16.73 13.37 20.21
N ALA A 221 -18.00 13.25 20.57
CA ALA A 221 -19.07 14.25 20.42
C ALA A 221 -18.83 15.63 21.07
N ASN A 222 -17.62 15.91 21.58
CA ASN A 222 -17.28 17.08 22.39
C ASN A 222 -16.05 17.87 21.93
N CYS A 223 -15.53 17.70 20.70
CA CYS A 223 -14.41 18.54 20.21
C CYS A 223 -14.91 19.95 19.79
N PRO A 224 -14.63 21.05 20.55
CA PRO A 224 -15.34 22.32 20.39
C PRO A 224 -14.75 23.29 19.35
N GLY A 225 -13.73 22.90 18.58
CA GLY A 225 -12.93 23.83 17.75
C GLY A 225 -12.39 23.24 16.44
N GLU A 226 -11.89 24.12 15.57
CA GLU A 226 -11.06 23.71 14.42
C GLU A 226 -9.74 23.12 14.94
N LYS A 227 -9.22 22.08 14.27
CA LYS A 227 -7.96 21.43 14.62
C LYS A 227 -6.94 21.54 13.50
N ASN A 228 -5.70 21.86 13.84
CA ASN A 228 -4.54 21.75 12.98
C ASN A 228 -3.90 20.38 13.21
N VAL A 229 -3.91 19.53 12.19
CA VAL A 229 -3.39 18.17 12.25
C VAL A 229 -2.18 18.06 11.34
N PHE A 230 -1.08 17.54 11.87
CA PHE A 230 0.11 17.23 11.11
C PHE A 230 0.16 15.73 10.82
N ILE A 231 0.14 15.34 9.55
CA ILE A 231 0.28 13.96 9.11
C ILE A 231 1.75 13.71 8.77
N PHE A 232 2.32 12.66 9.36
CA PHE A 232 3.64 12.14 9.06
C PHE A 232 3.49 10.72 8.51
N ASP A 233 3.65 10.55 7.20
CA ASP A 233 3.50 9.27 6.52
C ASP A 233 4.86 8.78 6.02
N LEU A 234 5.41 7.74 6.64
CA LEU A 234 6.68 7.13 6.25
C LEU A 234 6.44 5.66 5.87
N GLY A 235 6.32 5.43 4.57
CA GLY A 235 6.01 4.13 4.00
C GLY A 235 7.24 3.28 3.69
N GLY A 236 7.05 2.34 2.75
CA GLY A 236 8.12 1.49 2.22
C GLY A 236 9.02 2.24 1.23
N GLY A 237 8.45 3.10 0.39
CA GLY A 237 9.19 3.79 -0.67
C GLY A 237 9.06 5.30 -0.71
N THR A 238 8.08 5.86 -0.02
CA THR A 238 7.74 7.28 -0.05
C THR A 238 7.64 7.82 1.36
N PHE A 239 7.91 9.12 1.48
CA PHE A 239 7.74 9.89 2.69
C PHE A 239 6.92 11.13 2.36
N ASP A 240 5.77 11.27 2.99
CA ASP A 240 4.87 12.41 2.80
C ASP A 240 4.59 13.06 4.16
N VAL A 241 4.58 14.39 4.17
CA VAL A 241 4.11 15.20 5.30
C VAL A 241 3.00 16.13 4.82
N SER A 242 1.99 16.32 5.65
CA SER A 242 0.90 17.24 5.34
C SER A 242 0.41 17.96 6.56
N LEU A 243 0.29 19.27 6.44
CA LEU A 243 -0.34 20.13 7.42
C LEU A 243 -1.78 20.38 7.00
N LEU A 244 -2.71 19.98 7.84
CA LEU A 244 -4.15 20.00 7.56
C LEU A 244 -4.89 20.81 8.61
N LYS A 245 -5.97 21.45 8.20
CA LYS A 245 -6.94 22.08 9.09
C LYS A 245 -8.29 21.38 8.95
N ILE A 246 -8.80 20.83 10.06
CA ILE A 246 -10.08 20.12 10.12
C ILE A 246 -11.06 21.01 10.88
N ASN A 247 -12.14 21.44 10.22
CA ASN A 247 -13.16 22.27 10.88
C ASN A 247 -14.22 21.40 11.59
N LYS A 248 -15.16 22.05 12.29
CA LYS A 248 -16.26 21.39 13.02
C LYS A 248 -17.16 20.51 12.15
N ALA A 249 -17.33 20.86 10.87
CA ALA A 249 -18.11 20.06 9.92
C ALA A 249 -17.33 18.83 9.40
N GLY A 250 -16.05 18.70 9.77
CA GLY A 250 -15.15 17.68 9.24
C GLY A 250 -14.64 17.97 7.84
N THR A 251 -14.73 19.23 7.37
CA THR A 251 -14.06 19.67 6.14
C THR A 251 -12.55 19.74 6.39
N ILE A 252 -11.78 19.06 5.55
CA ILE A 252 -10.32 19.04 5.59
C ILE A 252 -9.79 20.06 4.59
N THR A 253 -8.98 21.00 5.06
CA THR A 253 -8.24 21.95 4.22
C THR A 253 -6.75 21.67 4.32
N VAL A 254 -6.10 21.39 3.19
CA VAL A 254 -4.65 21.22 3.13
C VAL A 254 -3.98 22.60 3.18
N LYS A 255 -3.05 22.80 4.12
CA LYS A 255 -2.28 24.04 4.29
C LYS A 255 -0.92 23.96 3.62
N ALA A 256 -0.23 22.85 3.78
CA ALA A 256 1.05 22.57 3.14
C ALA A 256 1.22 21.07 2.97
N VAL A 257 2.01 20.70 1.97
CA VAL A 257 2.46 19.34 1.73
C VAL A 257 3.96 19.37 1.48
N GLY A 258 4.65 18.31 1.85
CA GLY A 258 6.06 18.13 1.55
C GLY A 258 6.39 16.64 1.61
N GLY A 259 7.62 16.28 1.26
CA GLY A 259 8.01 14.87 1.28
C GLY A 259 9.18 14.56 0.35
N ASP A 260 9.39 13.27 0.15
CA ASP A 260 10.36 12.68 -0.76
C ASP A 260 9.79 11.36 -1.31
N THR A 261 9.63 11.30 -2.63
CA THR A 261 9.04 10.14 -3.34
C THR A 261 9.97 8.93 -3.41
N HIS A 262 11.21 9.06 -2.93
CA HIS A 262 12.22 8.02 -2.97
C HIS A 262 12.85 7.71 -1.60
N LEU A 263 12.21 8.16 -0.52
CA LEU A 263 12.62 7.93 0.87
C LEU A 263 11.63 7.03 1.61
N GLY A 264 12.09 5.89 2.12
CA GLY A 264 11.26 5.01 2.95
C GLY A 264 12.01 3.79 3.48
N GLY A 265 11.25 2.81 3.95
CA GLY A 265 11.75 1.55 4.51
C GLY A 265 12.77 0.81 3.65
N GLU A 266 12.65 0.91 2.33
CA GLU A 266 13.54 0.30 1.32
C GLU A 266 14.95 0.89 1.36
N ASN A 267 15.07 2.20 1.57
CA ASN A 267 16.38 2.85 1.73
C ASN A 267 17.08 2.34 3.00
N PHE A 268 16.32 2.07 4.06
CA PHE A 268 16.88 1.56 5.30
C PHE A 268 17.36 0.11 5.17
N ASP A 269 16.58 -0.71 4.47
CA ASP A 269 16.95 -2.09 4.15
C ASP A 269 18.23 -2.13 3.30
N LYS A 270 18.35 -1.25 2.30
CA LYS A 270 19.55 -1.14 1.46
C LYS A 270 20.82 -0.86 2.27
N LEU A 271 20.76 0.06 3.24
CA LEU A 271 21.93 0.33 4.11
C LEU A 271 22.26 -0.85 5.03
N MET A 272 21.26 -1.58 5.52
CA MET A 272 21.49 -2.82 6.27
C MET A 272 22.13 -3.92 5.41
N VAL A 273 21.67 -4.09 4.17
CA VAL A 273 22.24 -5.04 3.20
C VAL A 273 23.70 -4.69 2.92
N ASN A 274 24.00 -3.43 2.59
CA ASN A 274 25.37 -2.99 2.33
C ASN A 274 26.29 -3.28 3.52
N HIS A 275 25.83 -3.01 4.74
CA HIS A 275 26.58 -3.34 5.94
C HIS A 275 26.84 -4.86 6.10
N CYS A 276 25.84 -5.69 5.78
CA CYS A 276 26.00 -7.14 5.81
C CYS A 276 26.97 -7.65 4.72
N VAL A 277 26.95 -7.05 3.52
CA VAL A 277 27.92 -7.34 2.45
C VAL A 277 29.34 -7.02 2.91
N GLU A 278 29.56 -5.85 3.52
CA GLU A 278 30.86 -5.46 4.07
C GLU A 278 31.35 -6.42 5.16
N ILE A 279 30.47 -6.88 6.05
CA ILE A 279 30.80 -7.86 7.08
C ILE A 279 31.24 -9.18 6.43
N PHE A 280 30.48 -9.68 5.45
CA PHE A 280 30.79 -10.93 4.74
C PHE A 280 32.12 -10.81 4.01
N LEU A 281 32.34 -9.73 3.26
CA LEU A 281 33.60 -9.46 2.57
C LEU A 281 34.79 -9.39 3.54
N LYS A 282 34.61 -8.74 4.71
CA LYS A 282 35.68 -8.61 5.70
C LYS A 282 36.06 -9.96 6.31
N LYS A 283 35.08 -10.80 6.65
CA LYS A 283 35.25 -12.11 7.31
C LYS A 283 35.73 -13.18 6.33
N GLU A 284 35.06 -13.30 5.19
CA GLU A 284 35.22 -14.42 4.25
C GLU A 284 36.09 -14.08 3.03
N LYS A 285 36.46 -12.81 2.85
CA LYS A 285 37.23 -12.30 1.69
C LYS A 285 36.57 -12.58 0.34
N LYS A 286 35.24 -12.73 0.32
CA LYS A 286 34.41 -12.94 -0.87
C LYS A 286 33.35 -11.85 -0.97
N ASP A 287 33.14 -11.35 -2.18
CA ASP A 287 32.12 -10.33 -2.44
C ASP A 287 30.82 -10.96 -2.92
N VAL A 288 29.72 -10.61 -2.26
CA VAL A 288 28.37 -11.07 -2.60
C VAL A 288 27.56 -10.00 -3.33
N SER A 289 28.12 -8.81 -3.56
CA SER A 289 27.44 -7.67 -4.19
C SER A 289 26.91 -7.99 -5.60
N GLU A 290 27.60 -8.85 -6.33
CA GLU A 290 27.27 -9.22 -7.71
C GLU A 290 26.35 -10.45 -7.79
N ASN A 291 26.12 -11.15 -6.67
CA ASN A 291 25.25 -12.32 -6.65
C ASN A 291 23.81 -11.92 -6.30
N ALA A 292 22.96 -11.78 -7.32
CA ALA A 292 21.56 -11.38 -7.16
C ALA A 292 20.79 -12.25 -6.13
N ARG A 293 21.04 -13.56 -6.09
CA ARG A 293 20.41 -14.48 -5.13
C ARG A 293 20.88 -14.22 -3.70
N ALA A 294 22.18 -14.10 -3.47
CA ALA A 294 22.74 -13.82 -2.14
C ALA A 294 22.27 -12.45 -1.63
N LYS A 295 22.35 -11.41 -2.47
CA LYS A 295 21.80 -10.08 -2.16
C LYS A 295 20.33 -10.12 -1.79
N MET A 296 19.50 -10.84 -2.56
CA MET A 296 18.07 -10.91 -2.28
C MET A 296 17.78 -11.64 -0.97
N ARG A 297 18.54 -12.69 -0.64
CA ARG A 297 18.44 -13.37 0.66
C ARG A 297 18.83 -12.44 1.81
N LEU A 298 19.91 -11.67 1.66
CA LEU A 298 20.30 -10.63 2.61
C LEU A 298 19.20 -9.58 2.77
N LYS A 299 18.61 -9.11 1.67
CA LYS A 299 17.52 -8.12 1.69
C LYS A 299 16.32 -8.61 2.49
N VAL A 300 15.85 -9.83 2.22
CA VAL A 300 14.72 -10.42 2.97
C VAL A 300 15.05 -10.54 4.46
N ALA A 301 16.27 -10.99 4.79
CA ALA A 301 16.69 -11.11 6.19
C ALA A 301 16.86 -9.73 6.88
N CYS A 302 17.33 -8.72 6.15
CA CYS A 302 17.45 -7.35 6.65
C CYS A 302 16.09 -6.68 6.87
N GLU A 303 15.12 -6.85 5.94
CA GLU A 303 13.74 -6.36 6.13
C GLU A 303 13.13 -6.96 7.41
N LYS A 304 13.30 -8.27 7.62
CA LYS A 304 12.86 -8.94 8.84
C LYS A 304 13.57 -8.38 10.07
N ALA A 305 14.89 -8.25 10.03
CA ALA A 305 15.67 -7.71 11.14
C ALA A 305 15.26 -6.27 11.50
N LYS A 306 15.02 -5.41 10.51
CA LYS A 306 14.51 -4.05 10.71
C LYS A 306 13.18 -4.05 11.48
N ARG A 307 12.25 -4.93 11.09
CA ARG A 307 10.97 -5.10 11.79
C ARG A 307 11.19 -5.56 13.23
N ASP A 308 12.01 -6.57 13.44
CA ASP A 308 12.35 -7.09 14.78
C ASP A 308 12.99 -6.00 15.67
N LEU A 309 13.86 -5.16 15.11
CA LEU A 309 14.52 -4.06 15.82
C LEU A 309 13.57 -2.94 16.23
N SER A 310 12.35 -2.89 15.70
CA SER A 310 11.33 -1.94 16.15
C SER A 310 10.81 -2.27 17.55
N SER A 311 10.92 -3.52 18.00
CA SER A 311 10.54 -3.97 19.35
C SER A 311 11.72 -4.49 20.18
N THR A 312 12.80 -4.92 19.55
CA THR A 312 14.00 -5.48 20.23
C THR A 312 15.23 -4.59 20.06
N ILE A 313 16.21 -4.70 20.97
CA ILE A 313 17.47 -3.93 20.92
C ILE A 313 18.49 -4.58 19.99
N GLN A 314 18.37 -5.88 19.74
CA GLN A 314 19.24 -6.65 18.86
C GLN A 314 18.49 -7.86 18.28
N THR A 315 18.87 -8.29 17.08
CA THR A 315 18.30 -9.47 16.41
C THR A 315 19.39 -10.20 15.60
N PRO A 316 19.38 -11.54 15.52
CA PRO A 316 20.29 -12.26 14.63
C PRO A 316 19.86 -12.14 13.17
N ILE A 317 20.84 -12.06 12.27
CA ILE A 317 20.68 -12.27 10.83
C ILE A 317 21.46 -13.52 10.49
N GLU A 318 20.75 -14.60 10.18
CA GLU A 318 21.29 -15.93 9.94
C GLU A 318 20.79 -16.46 8.60
N ILE A 319 21.72 -16.86 7.73
CA ILE A 319 21.43 -17.33 6.38
C ILE A 319 22.38 -18.48 6.05
N ASP A 320 21.85 -19.69 5.97
CA ASP A 320 22.63 -20.88 5.61
C ASP A 320 23.08 -20.82 4.14
N CYS A 321 24.30 -21.23 3.84
CA CYS A 321 24.86 -21.28 2.49
C CYS A 321 24.58 -19.97 1.70
N LEU A 322 24.85 -18.81 2.30
CA LEU A 322 24.61 -17.51 1.66
C LEU A 322 25.33 -17.43 0.31
N TYR A 323 26.62 -17.82 0.28
CA TYR A 323 27.45 -17.75 -0.92
C TYR A 323 28.52 -18.84 -0.89
N GLU A 324 28.66 -19.60 -1.98
CA GLU A 324 29.64 -20.69 -2.13
C GLU A 324 29.69 -21.69 -0.96
N GLY A 325 28.51 -22.02 -0.40
CA GLY A 325 28.38 -22.95 0.73
C GLY A 325 28.75 -22.36 2.10
N ILE A 326 29.07 -21.06 2.17
CA ILE A 326 29.42 -20.38 3.42
C ILE A 326 28.16 -19.79 4.04
N ASP A 327 27.94 -20.08 5.32
CA ASP A 327 26.86 -19.51 6.12
C ASP A 327 27.15 -18.05 6.48
N PHE A 328 26.11 -17.24 6.59
CA PHE A 328 26.21 -15.89 7.13
C PHE A 328 25.49 -15.81 8.47
N SER A 329 26.21 -15.39 9.50
CA SER A 329 25.65 -15.09 10.81
C SER A 329 26.23 -13.81 11.39
N THR A 330 25.35 -12.90 11.80
CA THR A 330 25.72 -11.69 12.54
C THR A 330 24.60 -11.27 13.49
N LYS A 331 24.94 -10.58 14.57
CA LYS A 331 23.96 -9.90 15.42
C LYS A 331 23.88 -8.44 14.99
N PHE A 332 22.68 -7.98 14.67
CA PHE A 332 22.43 -6.59 14.30
C PHE A 332 21.78 -5.87 15.48
N SER A 333 22.33 -4.73 15.90
CA SER A 333 21.78 -3.93 17.00
C SER A 333 20.95 -2.75 16.48
N ARG A 334 19.98 -2.33 17.29
CA ARG A 334 19.18 -1.13 17.02
C ARG A 334 20.07 0.11 16.93
N ALA A 335 21.06 0.23 17.82
CA ALA A 335 22.02 1.32 17.77
C ALA A 335 22.77 1.39 16.43
N LYS A 336 23.21 0.25 15.88
CA LYS A 336 23.85 0.22 14.57
C LYS A 336 22.89 0.57 13.44
N PHE A 337 21.66 0.06 13.51
CA PHE A 337 20.60 0.41 12.54
C PHE A 337 20.31 1.92 12.53
N GLU A 338 20.23 2.53 13.72
CA GLU A 338 20.01 3.96 13.86
C GLU A 338 21.21 4.79 13.37
N GLU A 339 22.42 4.35 13.67
CA GLU A 339 23.67 4.98 13.23
C GLU A 339 23.75 5.07 11.71
N ILE A 340 23.58 3.94 11.01
CA ILE A 340 23.73 3.92 9.54
C ILE A 340 22.59 4.67 8.84
N ASN A 341 21.40 4.75 9.44
CA ASN A 341 20.24 5.43 8.87
C ASN A 341 20.05 6.88 9.35
N ALA A 342 20.96 7.40 10.19
CA ALA A 342 20.82 8.73 10.79
C ALA A 342 20.63 9.85 9.75
N GLY A 343 21.29 9.74 8.59
CA GLY A 343 21.14 10.69 7.48
C GLY A 343 19.68 10.79 7.00
N PHE A 344 19.04 9.65 6.74
CA PHE A 344 17.66 9.60 6.28
C PHE A 344 16.65 10.03 7.37
N PHE A 345 16.88 9.67 8.63
CA PHE A 345 16.00 10.13 9.71
C PHE A 345 16.05 11.65 9.89
N ASN A 346 17.25 12.24 9.77
CA ASN A 346 17.40 13.69 9.78
C ASN A 346 16.75 14.36 8.57
N MET A 347 16.79 13.72 7.38
CA MET A 347 16.04 14.21 6.22
C MET A 347 14.55 14.26 6.50
N CYS A 348 13.99 13.23 7.14
CA CYS A 348 12.56 13.23 7.51
C CYS A 348 12.18 14.48 8.32
N ILE A 349 12.96 14.79 9.37
CA ILE A 349 12.73 15.97 10.22
C ILE A 349 12.91 17.29 9.47
N LYS A 350 13.83 17.36 8.49
CA LYS A 350 13.97 18.56 7.64
C LYS A 350 12.69 18.83 6.84
N HIS A 351 12.07 17.82 6.24
CA HIS A 351 10.80 18.03 5.53
C HIS A 351 9.66 18.40 6.47
N VAL A 352 9.63 17.87 7.70
CA VAL A 352 8.66 18.31 8.73
C VAL A 352 8.80 19.82 8.97
N ALA A 353 10.03 20.29 9.19
CA ALA A 353 10.31 21.71 9.40
C ALA A 353 9.95 22.59 8.18
N THR A 354 10.24 22.12 6.97
CA THR A 354 9.86 22.81 5.73
C THR A 354 8.34 22.89 5.58
N CYS A 355 7.61 21.80 5.82
CA CYS A 355 6.16 21.76 5.71
C CYS A 355 5.46 22.73 6.69
N LEU A 356 5.93 22.84 7.93
CA LEU A 356 5.42 23.84 8.88
C LEU A 356 5.67 25.28 8.41
N ARG A 357 6.85 25.54 7.85
CA ARG A 357 7.21 26.86 7.31
C ARG A 357 6.32 27.23 6.13
N ASP A 358 6.13 26.31 5.19
CA ASP A 358 5.29 26.52 4.01
C ASP A 358 3.82 26.70 4.39
N GLY A 359 3.38 26.03 5.47
CA GLY A 359 2.05 26.20 6.05
C GLY A 359 1.88 27.45 6.92
N ASN A 360 2.95 28.25 7.11
CA ASN A 360 3.01 29.41 8.01
C ASN A 360 2.47 29.10 9.42
N MET A 361 2.90 27.96 9.98
CA MET A 361 2.52 27.51 11.32
C MET A 361 3.74 27.17 12.18
N GLN A 362 3.62 27.43 13.46
CA GLN A 362 4.58 27.04 14.48
C GLN A 362 4.24 25.67 15.06
N LYS A 363 5.20 25.02 15.72
CA LYS A 363 5.00 23.72 16.38
C LYS A 363 3.87 23.74 17.42
N CYS A 364 3.72 24.87 18.11
CA CYS A 364 2.69 25.09 19.12
C CYS A 364 1.27 25.20 18.54
N ASP A 365 1.15 25.52 17.23
CA ASP A 365 -0.14 25.66 16.56
C ASP A 365 -0.75 24.31 16.15
N ILE A 366 0.04 23.23 16.20
CA ILE A 366 -0.39 21.89 15.82
C ILE A 366 -1.14 21.27 17.00
N ASP A 367 -2.35 20.77 16.79
CA ASP A 367 -3.10 20.10 17.86
C ASP A 367 -2.70 18.62 17.96
N ASP A 368 -2.69 17.93 16.82
CA ASP A 368 -2.46 16.49 16.73
C ASP A 368 -1.37 16.16 15.71
N VAL A 369 -0.45 15.25 16.06
CA VAL A 369 0.57 14.70 15.15
C VAL A 369 0.22 13.24 14.88
N VAL A 370 -0.27 12.93 13.68
CA VAL A 370 -0.70 11.58 13.28
C VAL A 370 0.43 10.92 12.51
N ILE A 371 0.79 9.70 12.90
CA ILE A 371 1.82 8.90 12.20
C ILE A 371 1.19 7.76 11.41
N VAL A 372 1.63 7.58 10.18
CA VAL A 372 1.09 6.61 9.21
C VAL A 372 2.24 5.97 8.43
N GLY A 373 2.02 4.77 7.89
CA GLY A 373 3.04 4.04 7.15
C GLY A 373 3.93 3.19 8.06
N GLY A 374 4.22 1.97 7.61
CA GLY A 374 4.87 0.95 8.44
C GLY A 374 6.24 1.33 9.00
N SER A 375 6.99 2.21 8.34
CA SER A 375 8.31 2.65 8.79
C SER A 375 8.24 3.64 9.96
N THR A 376 7.07 4.21 10.26
CA THR A 376 6.87 5.00 11.49
C THR A 376 6.95 4.17 12.77
N ARG A 377 6.93 2.83 12.68
CA ARG A 377 7.15 1.93 13.82
C ARG A 377 8.59 1.96 14.34
N ILE A 378 9.54 2.54 13.60
CA ILE A 378 10.93 2.69 14.03
C ILE A 378 10.98 3.63 15.26
N PRO A 379 11.49 3.16 16.42
CA PRO A 379 11.50 3.96 17.65
C PRO A 379 12.23 5.30 17.50
N LYS A 380 13.36 5.31 16.78
CA LYS A 380 14.15 6.52 16.56
C LYS A 380 13.39 7.61 15.80
N VAL A 381 12.59 7.22 14.80
CA VAL A 381 11.76 8.16 14.03
C VAL A 381 10.71 8.79 14.93
N GLN A 382 10.01 8.00 15.75
CA GLN A 382 9.02 8.52 16.71
C GLN A 382 9.66 9.42 17.76
N GLN A 383 10.82 9.05 18.28
CA GLN A 383 11.58 9.86 19.22
C GLN A 383 11.93 11.22 18.61
N MET A 384 12.55 11.23 17.43
CA MET A 384 12.95 12.47 16.76
C MET A 384 11.75 13.35 16.42
N LEU A 385 10.62 12.77 16.04
CA LEU A 385 9.38 13.50 15.78
C LEU A 385 8.80 14.10 17.07
N THR A 386 8.80 13.35 18.17
CA THR A 386 8.32 13.81 19.49
C THR A 386 9.21 14.94 20.02
N GLU A 387 10.53 14.80 19.92
CA GLU A 387 11.50 15.85 20.25
C GLU A 387 11.30 17.08 19.37
N PHE A 388 11.04 16.89 18.07
CA PHE A 388 10.76 17.99 17.16
C PHE A 388 9.50 18.75 17.56
N PHE A 389 8.44 18.09 18.03
CA PHE A 389 7.22 18.74 18.53
C PHE A 389 7.23 19.01 20.04
N ASP A 390 8.42 19.25 20.61
CA ASP A 390 8.63 19.71 21.99
C ASP A 390 7.97 18.79 23.05
N GLY A 391 8.01 17.47 22.82
CA GLY A 391 7.47 16.46 23.71
C GLY A 391 6.01 16.07 23.45
N LYS A 392 5.35 16.68 22.46
CA LYS A 392 3.96 16.33 22.11
C LYS A 392 3.85 14.86 21.68
N PRO A 393 2.93 14.08 22.27
CA PRO A 393 2.76 12.68 21.90
C PRO A 393 2.23 12.53 20.47
N THR A 394 2.69 11.49 19.78
CA THR A 394 2.16 11.11 18.47
C THR A 394 0.86 10.30 18.62
N CYS A 395 -0.13 10.61 17.79
CA CYS A 395 -1.40 9.91 17.74
C CYS A 395 -1.25 8.57 17.02
N LYS A 396 -1.60 7.49 17.71
CA LYS A 396 -1.54 6.10 17.25
C LYS A 396 -2.92 5.43 17.23
N SER A 397 -4.01 6.21 17.27
CA SER A 397 -5.37 5.65 17.36
C SER A 397 -5.78 4.91 16.09
N ILE A 398 -5.18 5.25 14.96
CA ILE A 398 -5.37 4.58 13.67
C ILE A 398 -4.20 3.62 13.38
N ASN A 399 -4.50 2.47 12.79
CA ASN A 399 -3.46 1.51 12.39
C ASN A 399 -2.65 2.08 11.21
N ALA A 400 -1.35 2.27 11.39
CA ALA A 400 -0.46 2.88 10.41
C ALA A 400 -0.44 2.18 9.03
N ASP A 401 -0.73 0.87 8.95
CA ASP A 401 -0.75 0.12 7.68
C ASP A 401 -2.15 0.10 7.01
N GLU A 402 -3.21 0.45 7.75
CA GLU A 402 -4.62 0.34 7.30
C GLU A 402 -5.29 1.72 7.17
N ALA A 403 -4.78 2.74 7.86
CA ALA A 403 -5.34 4.10 7.93
C ALA A 403 -5.53 4.73 6.55
N VAL A 404 -4.49 4.55 5.72
CA VAL A 404 -4.49 4.31 4.28
C VAL A 404 -5.87 4.05 3.65
N ALA A 405 -6.02 2.77 3.29
CA ALA A 405 -7.20 2.06 2.79
C ALA A 405 -8.52 2.46 3.46
N CYS A 406 -8.52 2.67 4.78
CA CYS A 406 -9.73 3.03 5.52
C CYS A 406 -10.33 4.36 5.03
N GLY A 407 -9.50 5.37 4.77
CA GLY A 407 -9.97 6.66 4.29
C GLY A 407 -10.55 6.57 2.87
N GLU A 408 -9.98 5.75 1.97
CA GLU A 408 -10.53 5.59 0.61
C GLU A 408 -11.80 4.75 0.63
N GLY A 409 -11.89 3.73 1.49
CA GLY A 409 -13.13 2.95 1.63
C GLY A 409 -14.32 3.86 1.96
N PHE A 410 -14.10 4.88 2.79
CA PHE A 410 -15.10 5.90 3.09
C PHE A 410 -15.32 6.90 1.93
N CYS A 411 -14.27 7.25 1.18
CA CYS A 411 -14.44 8.10 0.00
C CYS A 411 -15.15 7.40 -1.15
N ALA A 412 -14.90 6.11 -1.36
CA ALA A 412 -15.49 5.29 -2.39
C ALA A 412 -17.02 5.28 -2.28
N ILE A 413 -17.55 5.06 -1.08
CA ILE A 413 -18.99 5.11 -0.83
C ILE A 413 -19.58 6.52 -1.04
N ARG A 414 -18.83 7.59 -0.77
CA ARG A 414 -19.30 8.97 -1.04
C ARG A 414 -19.36 9.32 -2.52
N CYS A 415 -18.61 8.62 -3.35
CA CYS A 415 -18.69 8.74 -4.80
C CYS A 415 -19.78 7.84 -5.40
N ASP A 416 -20.38 6.94 -4.61
CA ASP A 416 -21.50 6.11 -5.04
C ASP A 416 -22.81 6.93 -5.06
N PRO A 417 -23.47 7.07 -6.23
CA PRO A 417 -24.74 7.80 -6.35
C PRO A 417 -25.89 7.21 -5.51
N SER A 418 -25.78 5.96 -5.05
CA SER A 418 -26.78 5.28 -4.24
C SER A 418 -26.67 5.60 -2.74
N PHE A 419 -25.55 6.18 -2.30
CA PHE A 419 -25.32 6.46 -0.89
C PHE A 419 -26.04 7.73 -0.42
N SER A 420 -26.92 7.58 0.58
CA SER A 420 -27.51 8.71 1.32
C SER A 420 -27.04 8.66 2.77
N TRP A 421 -26.22 9.64 3.17
CA TRP A 421 -25.77 9.74 4.55
C TRP A 421 -26.85 10.43 5.40
N HIS A 422 -27.59 9.65 6.18
CA HIS A 422 -28.49 10.20 7.18
C HIS A 422 -27.68 10.61 8.42
N GLN A 423 -27.59 11.93 8.66
CA GLN A 423 -27.20 12.48 9.95
C GLN A 423 -28.26 12.06 10.97
N GLY A 424 -27.91 11.12 11.85
CA GLY A 424 -28.67 10.82 13.07
C GLY A 424 -28.38 11.85 14.15
#